data_AF-A0A521QX72-F1
#
_entry.id   AF-A0A521QX72-F1
#
_cell.length_a   1.000
_cell.length_b   1.000
_cell.length_c   1.000
_cell.angle_alpha   90.00
_cell.angle_beta   90.00
_cell.angle_gamma   90.00
#
_symmetry.space_group_name_H-M   'P 1'
#
loop_
_entity.id
_entity.type
_entity.pdbx_description
1 polymer ?
#
loop_
_entity_poly.entity_id
_entity_poly.type
_entity_poly.pdbx_seq_one_letter_code
_entity_poly.pdbx_strand_id
1 'polypeptide(L)'
;MPMALIAAKRVLFGLLGAMTATTAMAQTAAQTPTKVPRSVVETSATQPVPEFRDPKTGQVWTQNNVGTSPIGKPTPADLAFDPLGQATRIDGVVIQRPAVALLGWSPPSAGPNVPLVSLDNASLSAIAGKRWQVALYVNNNANGIMLPMIDCRFTNAGKTVQETRVLVPALGAGIRAGVLIYGPKTDLFVDRAHCRIVSP
;
A
#
# COMPACT_ATOMS: atom_id res chain seq x y z
N MET A 1 50.42 21.94 41.28
CA MET A 1 49.83 23.21 41.75
C MET A 1 48.33 23.13 41.55
N PRO A 2 47.53 23.01 42.63
CA PRO A 2 46.08 23.01 42.59
C PRO A 2 45.53 24.42 42.90
N MET A 3 44.32 24.73 42.45
CA MET A 3 43.51 25.76 43.12
C MET A 3 42.05 25.32 43.13
N ALA A 4 41.52 25.25 44.34
CA ALA A 4 40.20 24.80 44.75
C ALA A 4 39.30 26.00 45.11
N LEU A 5 38.14 25.69 45.72
CA LEU A 5 37.15 26.52 46.45
C LEU A 5 35.95 26.99 45.60
N ILE A 6 34.66 26.82 45.96
CA ILE A 6 33.90 26.74 47.24
C ILE A 6 32.54 26.02 46.95
N ALA A 7 32.16 24.89 47.60
CA ALA A 7 31.24 24.71 48.77
C ALA A 7 29.97 25.60 48.77
N ALA A 8 28.73 25.20 49.07
CA ALA A 8 28.20 24.45 50.21
C ALA A 8 26.67 24.24 49.95
N LYS A 9 26.10 23.04 50.13
CA LYS A 9 25.47 22.49 51.36
C LYS A 9 23.97 22.86 51.52
N ARG A 10 23.10 21.85 51.54
CA ARG A 10 22.21 21.43 52.67
C ARG A 10 21.05 20.54 52.14
N VAL A 11 20.98 19.27 52.55
CA VAL A 11 20.13 18.70 53.66
C VAL A 11 18.82 18.13 53.07
N LEU A 12 18.22 17.01 53.45
CA LEU A 12 18.52 15.86 54.33
C LEU A 12 17.25 14.98 54.37
N PHE A 13 17.39 13.65 54.39
CA PHE A 13 16.51 12.61 54.99
C PHE A 13 15.10 12.39 54.40
N GLY A 14 14.76 11.15 54.01
CA GLY A 14 14.09 10.14 54.87
C GLY A 14 12.65 9.97 54.34
N LEU A 15 11.91 8.86 54.40
CA LEU A 15 11.96 7.59 55.11
C LEU A 15 10.99 6.62 54.39
N LEU A 16 11.20 5.31 54.54
CA LEU A 16 10.19 4.26 54.29
C LEU A 16 8.93 4.47 55.16
N GLY A 17 7.77 4.10 54.62
CA GLY A 17 6.54 3.95 55.40
C GLY A 17 5.45 3.22 54.63
N ALA A 18 5.29 1.92 54.90
CA ALA A 18 4.11 1.16 54.54
C ALA A 18 2.96 1.50 55.50
N MET A 19 1.73 1.63 55.02
CA MET A 19 0.53 1.37 55.83
C MET A 19 -0.71 1.06 54.98
N THR A 20 -1.57 0.26 55.59
CA THR A 20 -2.68 -0.55 55.11
C THR A 20 -4.00 0.19 54.83
N ALA A 21 -4.72 -0.32 53.82
CA ALA A 21 -6.16 -0.53 53.68
C ALA A 21 -7.18 0.35 54.44
N THR A 22 -8.11 0.94 53.68
CA THR A 22 -9.53 1.05 54.08
C THR A 22 -10.43 1.01 52.85
N THR A 23 -11.52 0.27 52.98
CA THR A 23 -12.49 -0.18 51.96
C THR A 23 -13.41 0.94 51.45
N ALA A 24 -13.55 1.05 50.13
CA ALA A 24 -14.69 1.71 49.50
C ALA A 24 -15.40 0.70 48.58
N MET A 25 -16.53 0.16 49.05
CA MET A 25 -17.44 -0.62 48.21
C MET A 25 -18.21 0.35 47.31
N ALA A 26 -17.81 0.47 46.05
CA ALA A 26 -18.66 1.03 45.01
C ALA A 26 -19.53 -0.10 44.46
N GLN A 27 -20.84 -0.01 44.72
CA GLN A 27 -21.84 -0.90 44.14
C GLN A 27 -21.91 -0.68 42.63
N THR A 28 -21.37 -1.62 41.86
CA THR A 28 -21.62 -1.69 40.42
C THR A 28 -23.06 -2.13 40.21
N ALA A 29 -23.91 -1.23 39.74
CA ALA A 29 -25.23 -1.59 39.24
C ALA A 29 -25.05 -2.52 38.02
N ALA A 30 -25.65 -3.70 38.08
CA ALA A 30 -25.70 -4.63 36.97
C ALA A 30 -26.41 -3.96 35.78
N GLN A 31 -25.68 -3.73 34.69
CA GLN A 31 -26.27 -3.29 33.43
C GLN A 31 -27.06 -4.46 32.85
N THR A 32 -28.38 -4.40 32.94
CA THR A 32 -29.28 -5.21 32.12
C THR A 32 -28.95 -4.99 30.64
N PRO A 33 -28.86 -6.03 29.81
CA PRO A 33 -28.60 -5.84 28.38
C PRO A 33 -29.79 -5.11 27.76
N THR A 34 -29.59 -3.83 27.42
CA THR A 34 -30.53 -3.06 26.63
C THR A 34 -30.65 -3.74 25.28
N LYS A 35 -31.75 -4.47 25.07
CA LYS A 35 -32.10 -5.09 23.79
C LYS A 35 -32.28 -3.96 22.78
N VAL A 36 -31.22 -3.64 22.03
CA VAL A 36 -31.30 -2.73 20.89
C VAL A 36 -32.42 -3.26 20.00
N PRO A 37 -33.48 -2.47 19.71
CA PRO A 37 -34.52 -2.94 18.82
C PRO A 37 -33.86 -3.19 17.46
N ARG A 38 -33.75 -4.47 17.08
CA ARG A 38 -33.52 -4.83 15.68
C ARG A 38 -34.69 -4.23 14.92
N SER A 39 -34.43 -3.27 14.06
CA SER A 39 -35.39 -2.81 13.06
C SER A 39 -35.65 -3.98 12.13
N VAL A 40 -36.66 -4.79 12.44
CA VAL A 40 -37.19 -5.81 11.54
C VAL A 40 -38.22 -5.10 10.69
N VAL A 41 -37.91 -4.89 9.42
CA VAL A 41 -38.90 -4.44 8.46
C VAL A 41 -39.72 -5.67 8.06
N GLU A 42 -40.90 -5.82 8.63
CA GLU A 42 -41.90 -6.79 8.15
C GLU A 42 -42.50 -6.24 6.85
N THR A 43 -41.95 -6.65 5.71
CA THR A 43 -42.57 -6.39 4.40
C THR A 43 -43.86 -7.20 4.29
N SER A 44 -45.01 -6.53 4.41
CA SER A 44 -46.32 -7.11 4.09
C SER A 44 -46.46 -7.31 2.58
N ALA A 45 -46.91 -8.50 2.17
CA ALA A 45 -46.89 -9.02 0.79
C ALA A 45 -47.93 -8.41 -0.19
N THR A 46 -48.08 -7.08 -0.22
CA THR A 46 -49.14 -6.44 -1.05
C THR A 46 -48.65 -5.28 -1.93
N GLN A 47 -47.35 -5.05 -2.04
CA GLN A 47 -46.78 -4.15 -3.06
C GLN A 47 -46.16 -4.96 -4.21
N PRO A 48 -46.11 -4.43 -5.46
CA PRO A 48 -45.44 -5.10 -6.57
C PRO A 48 -44.01 -5.44 -6.12
N VAL A 49 -43.74 -6.74 -6.03
CA VAL A 49 -42.47 -7.26 -5.51
C VAL A 49 -41.36 -6.76 -6.42
N PRO A 50 -40.32 -6.07 -5.89
CA PRO A 50 -39.19 -5.67 -6.70
C PRO A 50 -38.55 -6.90 -7.36
N GLU A 51 -38.61 -6.95 -8.69
CA GLU A 51 -37.99 -8.01 -9.46
C GLU A 51 -36.57 -7.58 -9.86
N PHE A 52 -35.59 -8.42 -9.60
CA PHE A 52 -34.21 -8.21 -10.04
C PHE A 52 -33.85 -9.23 -11.12
N ARG A 53 -33.61 -8.76 -12.34
CA ARG A 53 -33.18 -9.63 -13.43
C ARG A 53 -31.66 -9.74 -13.44
N ASP A 54 -31.14 -10.95 -13.25
CA ASP A 54 -29.70 -11.22 -13.34
C ASP A 54 -29.21 -10.98 -14.77
N PRO A 55 -28.26 -10.04 -14.99
CA PRO A 55 -27.72 -9.75 -16.31
C PRO A 55 -26.99 -10.94 -16.96
N LYS A 56 -26.43 -11.86 -16.17
CA LYS A 56 -25.62 -12.98 -16.66
C LYS A 56 -26.47 -14.17 -17.06
N THR A 57 -27.53 -14.47 -16.30
CA THR A 57 -28.37 -15.67 -16.50
C THR A 57 -29.74 -15.36 -17.08
N GLY A 58 -30.18 -14.09 -17.06
CA GLY A 58 -31.54 -13.69 -17.43
C GLY A 58 -32.60 -14.10 -16.40
N GLN A 59 -32.20 -14.70 -15.29
CA GLN A 59 -33.08 -15.17 -14.22
C GLN A 59 -33.73 -13.98 -13.50
N VAL A 60 -35.05 -14.06 -13.30
CA VAL A 60 -35.79 -13.05 -12.53
C VAL A 60 -35.86 -13.49 -11.08
N TRP A 61 -35.19 -12.72 -10.22
CA TRP A 61 -35.20 -12.89 -8.78
C TRP A 61 -36.33 -12.07 -8.17
N THR A 62 -37.15 -12.73 -7.38
CA THR A 62 -38.23 -12.18 -6.56
C THR A 62 -37.97 -12.57 -5.11
N GLN A 63 -38.62 -11.90 -4.17
CA GLN A 63 -38.52 -12.26 -2.75
C GLN A 63 -38.89 -13.73 -2.47
N ASN A 64 -39.71 -14.34 -3.33
CA ASN A 64 -40.20 -15.71 -3.17
C ASN A 64 -39.26 -16.77 -3.76
N ASN A 65 -38.30 -16.39 -4.62
CA ASN A 65 -37.41 -17.35 -5.30
C ASN A 65 -35.91 -17.10 -5.05
N VAL A 66 -35.56 -15.99 -4.40
CA VAL A 66 -34.18 -15.67 -4.04
C VAL A 66 -33.64 -16.75 -3.08
N GLY A 67 -32.57 -17.43 -3.49
CA GLY A 67 -31.93 -18.48 -2.69
C GLY A 67 -32.63 -19.85 -2.71
N THR A 68 -33.79 -20.02 -3.38
CA THR A 68 -34.48 -21.31 -3.48
C THR A 68 -34.16 -22.07 -4.77
N SER A 69 -33.79 -21.36 -5.83
CA SER A 69 -33.35 -22.01 -7.08
C SER A 69 -31.96 -22.62 -6.90
N PRO A 70 -31.70 -23.83 -7.42
CA PRO A 70 -30.37 -24.40 -7.41
C PRO A 70 -29.43 -23.48 -8.21
N ILE A 71 -28.60 -22.73 -7.49
CA ILE A 71 -27.42 -22.09 -8.07
C ILE A 71 -26.59 -23.27 -8.56
N GLY A 72 -26.53 -23.47 -9.89
CA GLY A 72 -25.63 -24.47 -10.47
C GLY A 72 -24.26 -24.31 -9.83
N LYS A 73 -23.64 -25.40 -9.37
CA LYS A 73 -22.34 -25.33 -8.68
C LYS A 73 -21.42 -24.45 -9.53
N PRO A 74 -20.86 -23.36 -8.99
CA PRO A 74 -19.96 -22.49 -9.73
C PRO A 74 -18.92 -23.36 -10.41
N THR A 75 -18.77 -23.22 -11.72
CA THR A 75 -17.73 -23.96 -12.42
C THR A 75 -16.36 -23.49 -11.92
N PRO A 76 -15.29 -24.29 -12.04
CA PRO A 76 -13.94 -23.79 -11.76
C PRO A 76 -13.60 -22.52 -12.56
N ALA A 77 -14.20 -22.34 -13.74
CA ALA A 77 -14.06 -21.12 -14.54
C ALA A 77 -14.82 -19.92 -13.94
N ASP A 78 -16.00 -20.12 -13.34
CA ASP A 78 -16.72 -19.05 -12.64
C ASP A 78 -16.02 -18.61 -11.34
N LEU A 79 -15.23 -19.50 -10.74
CA LEU A 79 -14.43 -19.22 -9.54
C LEU A 79 -13.02 -18.73 -9.89
N ALA A 80 -12.61 -18.82 -11.15
CA ALA A 80 -11.29 -18.39 -11.57
C ALA A 80 -11.18 -16.86 -11.51
N PHE A 81 -10.03 -16.39 -11.05
CA PHE A 81 -9.72 -14.96 -11.11
C PHE A 81 -9.59 -14.55 -12.58
N ASP A 82 -10.44 -13.62 -13.03
CA ASP A 82 -10.32 -12.98 -14.34
C ASP A 82 -9.50 -11.68 -14.21
N PRO A 83 -8.22 -11.67 -14.61
CA PRO A 83 -7.41 -10.46 -14.58
C PRO A 83 -7.95 -9.38 -15.53
N LEU A 84 -8.65 -9.73 -16.62
CA LEU A 84 -9.14 -8.76 -17.61
C LEU A 84 -10.40 -8.02 -17.12
N GLY A 85 -11.18 -8.65 -16.25
CA GLY A 85 -12.34 -8.08 -15.58
C GLY A 85 -11.99 -7.01 -14.52
N GLN A 86 -10.71 -6.81 -14.19
CA GLN A 86 -10.29 -5.79 -13.25
C GLN A 86 -10.58 -4.37 -13.77
N ALA A 87 -11.49 -3.67 -13.09
CA ALA A 87 -11.83 -2.27 -13.35
C ALA A 87 -11.19 -1.28 -12.37
N THR A 88 -10.67 -1.76 -11.23
CA THR A 88 -10.14 -0.91 -10.17
C THR A 88 -8.83 -0.25 -10.57
N ARG A 89 -8.77 1.08 -10.43
CA ARG A 89 -7.57 1.91 -10.55
C ARG A 89 -7.33 2.62 -9.22
N ILE A 90 -6.06 2.79 -8.87
CA ILE A 90 -5.65 3.70 -7.80
C ILE A 90 -5.47 5.08 -8.43
N ASP A 91 -6.26 6.05 -7.95
CA ASP A 91 -6.20 7.42 -8.43
C ASP A 91 -5.00 8.18 -7.88
N GLY A 92 -4.49 9.11 -8.69
CA GLY A 92 -3.32 9.93 -8.38
C GLY A 92 -1.98 9.24 -8.65
N VAL A 93 -0.91 9.92 -8.24
CA VAL A 93 0.48 9.48 -8.40
C VAL A 93 1.07 9.22 -7.02
N VAL A 94 1.52 7.99 -6.78
CA VAL A 94 2.18 7.61 -5.52
C VAL A 94 3.63 8.08 -5.55
N ILE A 95 4.02 8.98 -4.64
CA ILE A 95 5.41 9.43 -4.54
C ILE A 95 6.22 8.46 -3.65
N GLN A 96 7.40 8.05 -4.11
CA GLN A 96 8.32 7.18 -3.36
C GLN A 96 9.74 7.78 -3.32
N ARG A 97 10.42 7.55 -2.19
CA ARG A 97 11.83 7.88 -1.97
C ARG A 97 12.57 6.60 -1.56
N PRO A 98 12.87 5.71 -2.52
CA PRO A 98 13.48 4.42 -2.22
C PRO A 98 14.94 4.60 -1.79
N ALA A 99 15.43 3.64 -1.00
CA ALA A 99 16.86 3.46 -0.86
C ALA A 99 17.46 2.95 -2.19
N VAL A 100 18.71 3.30 -2.44
CA VAL A 100 19.49 2.85 -3.59
C VAL A 100 20.58 1.90 -3.13
N ALA A 101 20.80 0.83 -3.88
CA ALA A 101 21.99 -0.01 -3.71
C ALA A 101 23.04 0.44 -4.74
N LEU A 102 24.21 0.90 -4.30
CA LEU A 102 25.30 1.24 -5.21
C LEU A 102 25.95 -0.05 -5.73
N LEU A 103 26.01 -0.20 -7.04
CA LEU A 103 26.45 -1.45 -7.68
C LEU A 103 27.81 -1.32 -8.34
N GLY A 104 28.19 -0.10 -8.72
CA GLY A 104 29.48 0.14 -9.33
C GLY A 104 29.57 1.52 -9.95
N TRP A 105 30.65 1.70 -10.68
CA TRP A 105 31.00 2.94 -11.35
C TRP A 105 31.46 2.65 -12.78
N SER A 106 31.12 3.54 -13.70
CA SER A 106 31.61 3.59 -15.07
C SER A 106 32.04 5.01 -15.43
N PRO A 107 33.03 5.22 -16.30
CA PRO A 107 33.38 6.56 -16.77
C PRO A 107 32.16 7.31 -17.34
N PRO A 108 31.95 8.59 -17.01
CA PRO A 108 30.90 9.41 -17.62
C PRO A 108 30.97 9.36 -19.15
N SER A 109 29.81 9.16 -19.77
CA SER A 109 29.66 8.89 -21.21
C SER A 109 28.53 9.70 -21.87
N ALA A 110 27.86 10.57 -21.11
CA ALA A 110 26.78 11.40 -21.64
C ALA A 110 27.25 12.25 -22.83
N GLY A 111 26.41 12.31 -23.86
CA GLY A 111 26.69 12.98 -25.12
C GLY A 111 25.45 13.03 -26.01
N PRO A 112 25.58 13.39 -27.29
CA PRO A 112 24.41 13.56 -28.18
C PRO A 112 23.51 12.32 -28.29
N ASN A 113 24.08 11.12 -28.17
CA ASN A 113 23.36 9.84 -28.28
C ASN A 113 23.25 9.07 -26.96
N VAL A 114 23.83 9.59 -25.87
CA VAL A 114 23.83 8.93 -24.55
C VAL A 114 23.18 9.88 -23.54
N PRO A 115 22.02 9.52 -22.97
CA PRO A 115 21.31 10.41 -22.06
C PRO A 115 22.10 10.58 -20.76
N LEU A 116 21.87 11.70 -20.08
CA LEU A 116 22.50 12.00 -18.78
C LEU A 116 22.24 10.91 -17.74
N VAL A 117 21.04 10.34 -17.76
CA VAL A 117 20.63 9.22 -16.91
C VAL A 117 19.95 8.19 -17.80
N SER A 118 20.20 6.91 -17.56
CA SER A 118 19.52 5.80 -18.24
C SER A 118 18.94 4.79 -17.23
N LEU A 119 17.90 4.08 -17.66
CA LEU A 119 17.32 2.96 -16.91
C LEU A 119 17.57 1.66 -17.66
N ASP A 120 18.00 0.61 -16.94
CA ASP A 120 18.27 -0.69 -17.53
C ASP A 120 17.65 -1.84 -16.73
N ASN A 121 17.39 -2.94 -17.42
CA ASN A 121 17.01 -4.24 -16.86
C ASN A 121 15.84 -4.18 -15.86
N ALA A 122 14.75 -3.51 -16.24
CA ALA A 122 13.55 -3.46 -15.42
C ALA A 122 12.88 -4.84 -15.35
N SER A 123 12.70 -5.35 -14.13
CA SER A 123 12.07 -6.64 -13.85
C SER A 123 10.88 -6.45 -12.92
N LEU A 124 9.69 -6.84 -13.40
CA LEU A 124 8.45 -6.84 -12.63
C LEU A 124 8.32 -8.17 -11.86
N SER A 125 8.01 -8.08 -10.58
CA SER A 125 7.70 -9.25 -9.74
C SER A 125 6.58 -8.94 -8.76
N ALA A 126 5.83 -9.97 -8.37
CA ALA A 126 4.83 -9.89 -7.33
C ALA A 126 5.38 -10.51 -6.04
N ILE A 127 5.26 -9.80 -4.91
CA ILE A 127 5.52 -10.37 -3.60
C ILE A 127 4.18 -10.73 -2.96
N ALA A 128 3.91 -12.03 -2.83
CA ALA A 128 2.65 -12.55 -2.33
C ALA A 128 2.24 -11.90 -1.00
N GLY A 129 0.99 -11.43 -0.94
CA GLY A 129 0.43 -10.74 0.23
C GLY A 129 1.01 -9.34 0.50
N LYS A 130 1.88 -8.83 -0.39
CA LYS A 130 2.47 -7.49 -0.27
C LYS A 130 2.11 -6.64 -1.49
N ARG A 131 3.07 -6.33 -2.34
CA ARG A 131 2.93 -5.42 -3.47
C ARG A 131 3.64 -5.98 -4.69
N TRP A 132 3.19 -5.53 -5.85
CA TRP A 132 4.01 -5.57 -7.05
C TRP A 132 5.24 -4.70 -6.86
N GLN A 133 6.34 -5.09 -7.48
CA GLN A 133 7.58 -4.33 -7.42
C GLN A 133 8.31 -4.41 -8.76
N VAL A 134 9.01 -3.33 -9.10
CA VAL A 134 9.95 -3.27 -10.21
C VAL A 134 11.34 -3.09 -9.64
N ALA A 135 12.23 -4.03 -9.90
CA ALA A 135 13.66 -3.84 -9.72
C ALA A 135 14.26 -3.34 -11.03
N LEU A 136 15.03 -2.26 -10.99
CA LEU A 136 15.72 -1.74 -12.17
C LEU A 136 17.07 -1.12 -11.80
N TYR A 137 17.90 -0.87 -12.80
CA TYR A 137 19.13 -0.12 -12.66
C TYR A 137 18.96 1.31 -13.15
N VAL A 138 19.58 2.25 -12.45
CA VAL A 138 19.71 3.65 -12.82
C VAL A 138 21.20 3.93 -12.99
N ASN A 139 21.59 4.45 -14.16
CA ASN A 139 22.97 4.84 -14.42
C ASN A 139 23.04 6.35 -14.56
N ASN A 140 23.96 6.98 -13.83
CA ASN A 140 24.34 8.36 -14.07
C ASN A 140 25.50 8.37 -15.09
N ASN A 141 25.20 8.72 -16.33
CA ASN A 141 26.20 8.81 -17.40
C ASN A 141 26.88 10.18 -17.44
N ALA A 142 26.44 11.14 -16.61
CA ALA A 142 26.95 12.50 -16.63
C ALA A 142 28.22 12.67 -15.79
N ASN A 143 28.95 13.75 -16.08
CA ASN A 143 30.14 14.17 -15.34
C ASN A 143 29.76 15.07 -14.15
N GLY A 144 28.77 14.65 -13.36
CA GLY A 144 28.25 15.42 -12.23
C GLY A 144 27.25 14.62 -11.39
N ILE A 145 26.76 15.24 -10.32
CA ILE A 145 25.72 14.63 -9.46
C ILE A 145 24.36 14.76 -10.14
N MET A 146 23.57 13.69 -10.15
CA MET A 146 22.20 13.67 -10.68
C MET A 146 21.18 13.36 -9.58
N LEU A 147 19.96 13.90 -9.70
CA LEU A 147 18.84 13.61 -8.82
C LEU A 147 17.64 13.12 -9.64
N PRO A 148 17.72 11.88 -10.19
CA PRO A 148 16.74 11.43 -11.16
C PRO A 148 15.34 11.33 -10.58
N MET A 149 14.37 11.74 -11.39
CA MET A 149 12.96 11.47 -11.16
C MET A 149 12.48 10.44 -12.17
N ILE A 150 11.86 9.36 -11.69
CA ILE A 150 11.36 8.26 -12.52
C ILE A 150 9.85 8.14 -12.34
N ASP A 151 9.10 8.11 -13.43
CA ASP A 151 7.68 7.75 -13.41
C ASP A 151 7.51 6.32 -13.88
N CYS A 152 6.86 5.49 -13.07
CA CYS A 152 6.48 4.12 -13.36
C CYS A 152 4.96 4.00 -13.44
N ARG A 153 4.47 3.47 -14.56
CA ARG A 153 3.05 3.16 -14.79
C ARG A 153 2.85 1.65 -14.74
N PHE A 154 2.10 1.18 -13.76
CA PHE A 154 1.68 -0.21 -13.62
C PHE A 154 0.36 -0.40 -14.38
N THR A 155 0.32 -1.36 -15.29
CA THR A 155 -0.84 -1.63 -16.13
C THR A 155 -1.32 -3.06 -16.00
N ASN A 156 -2.55 -3.27 -16.46
CA ASN A 156 -3.12 -4.58 -16.71
C ASN A 156 -3.96 -4.48 -18.00
N ALA A 157 -3.65 -5.29 -19.01
CA ALA A 157 -4.31 -5.25 -20.32
C ALA A 157 -4.34 -3.83 -20.93
N GLY A 158 -3.23 -3.08 -20.75
CA GLY A 158 -3.09 -1.70 -21.21
C GLY A 158 -3.79 -0.63 -20.36
N LYS A 159 -4.68 -1.01 -19.44
CA LYS A 159 -5.32 -0.09 -18.49
C LYS A 159 -4.37 0.24 -17.34
N THR A 160 -4.31 1.50 -16.93
CA THR A 160 -3.50 1.90 -15.77
C THR A 160 -4.14 1.43 -14.48
N VAL A 161 -3.35 0.72 -13.67
CA VAL A 161 -3.73 0.29 -12.32
C VAL A 161 -3.20 1.27 -11.27
N GLN A 162 -1.94 1.69 -11.39
CA GLN A 162 -1.31 2.66 -10.50
C GLN A 162 -0.21 3.44 -11.23
N GLU A 163 -0.05 4.72 -10.90
CA GLU A 163 1.12 5.52 -11.27
C GLU A 163 1.97 5.79 -10.02
N THR A 164 3.28 5.63 -10.17
CA THR A 164 4.26 5.84 -9.10
C THR A 164 5.34 6.79 -9.61
N ARG A 165 5.63 7.85 -8.86
CA ARG A 165 6.77 8.73 -9.10
C ARG A 165 7.83 8.49 -8.06
N VAL A 166 9.06 8.32 -8.50
CA VAL A 166 10.20 7.96 -7.69
C VAL A 166 11.19 9.11 -7.71
N LEU A 167 11.58 9.55 -6.53
CA LEU A 167 12.60 10.56 -6.32
C LEU A 167 13.87 9.82 -5.89
N VAL A 168 14.77 9.59 -6.85
CA VAL A 168 16.00 8.85 -6.61
C VAL A 168 16.96 9.75 -5.80
N PRO A 169 17.62 9.23 -4.75
CA PRO A 169 18.70 9.92 -4.07
C PRO A 169 19.79 10.39 -5.02
N ALA A 170 20.59 11.36 -4.59
CA ALA A 170 21.70 11.89 -5.38
C ALA A 170 22.68 10.78 -5.82
N LEU A 171 22.97 10.71 -7.12
CA LEU A 171 23.92 9.79 -7.71
C LEU A 171 25.16 10.54 -8.17
N GLY A 172 26.34 10.14 -7.71
CA GLY A 172 27.61 10.69 -8.18
C GLY A 172 27.87 10.38 -9.67
N ALA A 173 28.83 11.09 -10.26
CA ALA A 173 29.21 10.92 -11.66
C ALA A 173 29.59 9.47 -11.97
N GLY A 174 29.00 8.88 -13.01
CA GLY A 174 29.32 7.52 -13.44
C GLY A 174 28.72 6.40 -12.57
N ILE A 175 27.97 6.72 -11.52
CA ILE A 175 27.44 5.72 -10.59
C ILE A 175 26.30 4.93 -11.22
N ARG A 176 26.35 3.60 -11.01
CA ARG A 176 25.25 2.67 -11.26
C ARG A 176 24.60 2.25 -9.94
N ALA A 177 23.29 2.39 -9.85
CA ALA A 177 22.51 2.04 -8.68
C ALA A 177 21.36 1.09 -9.03
N GLY A 178 21.06 0.15 -8.13
CA GLY A 178 19.84 -0.64 -8.14
C GLY A 178 18.75 0.05 -7.34
N VAL A 179 17.53 0.06 -7.87
CA VAL A 179 16.35 0.66 -7.25
C VAL A 179 15.21 -0.34 -7.23
N LEU A 180 14.49 -0.39 -6.11
CA LEU A 180 13.25 -1.14 -5.97
C LEU A 180 12.07 -0.16 -5.87
N ILE A 181 11.12 -0.28 -6.79
CA ILE A 181 9.96 0.61 -6.92
C ILE A 181 8.70 -0.19 -6.67
N TYR A 182 7.86 0.25 -5.74
CA TYR A 182 6.65 -0.48 -5.38
C TYR A 182 5.44 -0.04 -6.23
N GLY A 183 4.68 -1.01 -6.70
CA GLY A 183 3.43 -0.85 -7.41
C GLY A 183 2.21 -0.97 -6.49
N PRO A 184 1.04 -1.36 -7.02
CA PRO A 184 -0.14 -1.65 -6.21
C PRO A 184 0.06 -2.87 -5.31
N LYS A 185 -0.86 -3.07 -4.37
CA LYS A 185 -0.98 -4.33 -3.64
C LYS A 185 -1.25 -5.49 -4.61
N THR A 186 -0.87 -6.71 -4.24
CA THR A 186 -1.03 -7.90 -5.11
C THR A 186 -2.47 -8.41 -5.23
N ASP A 187 -3.43 -7.75 -4.58
CA ASP A 187 -4.88 -7.93 -4.80
C ASP A 187 -5.35 -7.30 -6.12
N LEU A 188 -4.57 -6.35 -6.66
CA LEU A 188 -4.71 -5.85 -8.01
C LEU A 188 -3.69 -6.53 -8.91
N PHE A 189 -4.15 -7.12 -10.00
CA PHE A 189 -3.30 -7.71 -11.01
C PHE A 189 -2.61 -6.64 -11.85
N VAL A 190 -1.35 -6.92 -12.20
CA VAL A 190 -0.50 -6.10 -13.06
C VAL A 190 0.17 -7.03 -14.05
N ASP A 191 0.12 -6.70 -15.33
CA ASP A 191 0.80 -7.46 -16.38
C ASP A 191 2.14 -6.82 -16.80
N ARG A 192 2.25 -5.50 -16.64
CA ARG A 192 3.37 -4.72 -17.14
C ARG A 192 3.60 -3.50 -16.25
N ALA A 193 4.87 -3.12 -16.13
CA ALA A 193 5.27 -1.84 -15.58
C ALA A 193 6.17 -1.12 -16.58
N HIS A 194 5.82 0.11 -16.91
CA HIS A 194 6.61 0.97 -17.78
C HIS A 194 7.21 2.11 -16.96
N CYS A 195 8.54 2.11 -16.81
CA CYS A 195 9.27 3.15 -16.11
C CYS A 195 10.04 4.03 -17.09
N ARG A 196 10.04 5.35 -16.86
CA ARG A 196 10.81 6.32 -17.64
C ARG A 196 11.38 7.41 -16.76
N ILE A 197 12.50 7.97 -17.17
CA ILE A 197 13.05 9.18 -16.56
C ILE A 197 12.19 10.36 -17.00
N VAL A 198 11.78 11.20 -16.04
CA VAL A 198 11.04 12.44 -16.28
C VAL A 198 11.86 13.68 -15.95
N SER A 199 12.87 13.55 -15.09
CA SER A 199 13.93 14.52 -14.91
C SER A 199 15.24 13.75 -14.66
N PRO A 200 16.33 14.05 -15.37
CA PRO A 200 17.66 13.55 -15.02
C PRO A 200 18.13 14.16 -13.69
#